data_AF-A0A530M448-F1
#
_entry.id   AF-A0A530M448-F1
#
_cell.length_a   1.000
_cell.length_b   1.000
_cell.length_c   1.000
_cell.angle_alpha   90.00
_cell.angle_beta   90.00
_cell.angle_gamma   90.00
#
_symmetry.space_group_name_H-M   'P 1'
#
loop_
_entity.id
_entity.type
_entity.pdbx_description
1 polymer ?
#
loop_
_entity_poly.entity_id
_entity_poly.type
_entity_poly.pdbx_seq_one_letter_code
_entity_poly.pdbx_strand_id
1 'polypeptide(L)'
;QDQIIALRQRNAQAEAVTPVASNIALENLRFRYSISGDTPPWRPTRAFDDGSKVYIEFPRRIDQGEAPPLFIVGADGSSELVNYRVRGNYYIVDRLFAAAELRLGTK
;
A
#
# COMPACT_ATOMS: atom_id res chain seq x y z
N GLN A 1 21.59 -31.70 -12.27
CA GLN A 1 21.75 -30.34 -11.72
C GLN A 1 20.58 -29.47 -12.21
N ASP A 2 19.36 -30.02 -12.15
CA ASP A 2 18.24 -29.59 -13.02
C ASP A 2 16.94 -29.29 -12.26
N GLN A 3 16.97 -29.30 -10.92
CA GLN A 3 15.76 -29.12 -10.11
C GLN A 3 15.51 -27.68 -9.65
N ILE A 4 16.50 -26.79 -9.77
CA ILE A 4 16.38 -25.39 -9.34
C ILE A 4 15.65 -24.52 -10.38
N ILE A 5 15.67 -24.92 -11.67
CA ILE A 5 15.07 -24.14 -12.76
C ILE A 5 13.53 -24.30 -12.77
N ALA A 6 13.03 -25.51 -12.47
CA ALA A 6 11.59 -25.78 -12.43
C ALA A 6 10.86 -25.06 -11.28
N LEU A 7 11.54 -24.85 -10.14
CA LEU A 7 10.94 -24.16 -8.99
C LEU A 7 10.80 -22.64 -9.24
N ARG A 8 11.75 -22.03 -9.96
CA ARG A 8 11.69 -20.59 -10.30
C ARG A 8 10.57 -20.28 -11.29
N GLN A 9 10.35 -21.14 -12.28
CA GLN A 9 9.26 -20.94 -13.26
C GLN A 9 7.88 -21.06 -12.62
N ARG A 10 7.72 -21.88 -11.57
CA ARG A 10 6.47 -21.98 -10.80
C ARG A 10 6.19 -20.74 -9.96
N ASN A 11 7.22 -20.14 -9.35
CA ASN A 11 7.05 -18.90 -8.58
C ASN A 11 6.73 -17.70 -9.49
N ALA A 12 7.35 -17.60 -10.67
CA ALA A 12 7.08 -16.51 -11.61
C ALA A 12 5.68 -16.59 -12.25
N GLN A 13 5.11 -17.79 -12.42
CA GLN A 13 3.73 -17.96 -12.90
C GLN A 13 2.68 -17.77 -11.80
N ALA A 14 3.05 -17.97 -10.52
CA ALA A 14 2.15 -17.70 -9.39
C ALA A 14 1.95 -16.19 -9.14
N GLU A 15 2.94 -15.36 -9.45
CA GLU A 15 2.81 -13.89 -9.38
C GLU A 15 2.01 -13.30 -10.54
N ALA A 16 1.96 -13.98 -11.69
CA ALA A 16 1.26 -13.51 -12.89
C ALA A 16 -0.25 -13.81 -12.92
N VAL A 17 -0.75 -14.64 -12.00
CA VAL A 17 -2.17 -15.06 -11.97
C VAL A 17 -2.74 -15.00 -10.55
N THR A 18 -2.32 -14.04 -9.73
CA THR A 18 -3.20 -13.63 -8.62
C THR A 18 -4.18 -12.63 -9.20
N PRO A 19 -5.49 -12.94 -9.33
CA PRO A 19 -6.47 -11.94 -9.72
C PRO A 19 -6.29 -10.75 -8.79
N VAL A 20 -6.23 -9.54 -9.35
CA VAL A 20 -6.48 -8.31 -8.58
C VAL A 20 -7.81 -8.56 -7.88
N ALA A 21 -7.74 -8.84 -6.58
CA ALA A 21 -8.79 -9.38 -5.74
C ALA A 21 -10.16 -9.42 -6.43
N SER A 22 -10.55 -10.59 -6.92
CA SER A 22 -11.87 -10.87 -7.53
C SER A 22 -13.07 -10.58 -6.61
N ASN A 23 -12.84 -10.02 -5.43
CA ASN A 23 -13.84 -9.66 -4.42
C ASN A 23 -13.78 -8.17 -3.98
N ILE A 24 -13.00 -7.29 -4.62
CA ILE A 24 -13.24 -5.85 -4.40
C ILE A 24 -14.52 -5.50 -5.16
N ALA A 25 -15.64 -5.52 -4.45
CA ALA A 25 -16.87 -4.95 -4.94
C ALA A 25 -16.60 -3.45 -5.17
N LEU A 26 -16.37 -3.05 -6.42
CA LEU A 26 -16.06 -1.66 -6.81
C LEU A 26 -17.09 -0.67 -6.26
N GLU A 27 -18.32 -1.14 -6.10
CA GLU A 27 -19.48 -0.46 -5.53
C GLU A 27 -19.36 -0.15 -4.03
N ASN A 28 -18.47 -0.81 -3.29
CA ASN A 28 -18.20 -0.54 -1.87
C ASN A 28 -16.98 0.36 -1.62
N LEU A 29 -16.32 0.84 -2.68
CA LEU A 29 -15.16 1.71 -2.55
C LEU A 29 -15.57 3.11 -2.10
N ARG A 30 -14.85 3.61 -1.09
CA ARG A 30 -15.10 4.88 -0.42
C ARG A 30 -13.90 5.80 -0.59
N PHE A 31 -14.06 6.84 -1.41
CA PHE A 31 -13.01 7.82 -1.72
C PHE A 31 -13.07 9.02 -0.76
N ARG A 32 -12.83 8.76 0.54
CA ARG A 32 -13.04 9.74 1.62
C ARG A 32 -11.77 10.47 2.05
N TYR A 33 -10.62 9.96 1.63
CA TYR A 33 -9.32 10.44 2.08
C TYR A 33 -8.82 11.56 1.19
N SER A 34 -8.34 12.64 1.81
CA SER A 34 -7.62 13.73 1.14
C SER A 34 -6.11 13.60 1.38
N ILE A 35 -5.30 13.89 0.36
CA ILE A 35 -3.83 13.84 0.46
C ILE A 35 -3.29 15.28 0.53
N SER A 36 -2.62 15.60 1.62
CA SER A 36 -1.98 16.91 1.89
C SER A 36 -0.50 16.72 2.25
N GLY A 37 0.22 17.84 2.44
CA GLY A 37 1.65 17.85 2.73
C GLY A 37 2.52 18.03 1.49
N ASP A 38 3.80 17.68 1.62
CA ASP A 38 4.84 17.90 0.62
C ASP A 38 4.63 17.10 -0.67
N THR A 39 5.47 17.38 -1.67
CA THR A 39 5.44 16.75 -3.01
C THR A 39 6.68 15.91 -3.33
N PRO A 40 7.06 14.93 -2.48
CA PRO A 40 8.14 14.02 -2.82
C PRO A 40 7.78 13.14 -4.04
N PRO A 41 8.77 12.56 -4.73
CA PRO A 41 8.54 11.68 -5.89
C PRO A 41 7.62 10.48 -5.60
N TRP A 42 7.54 10.06 -4.33
CA TRP A 42 6.68 8.98 -3.85
C TRP A 42 5.34 9.47 -3.28
N ARG A 43 4.95 10.73 -3.45
CA ARG A 43 3.68 11.24 -2.90
C ARG A 43 2.50 10.37 -3.37
N PRO A 44 1.63 9.89 -2.44
CA PRO A 44 0.42 9.18 -2.85
C PRO A 44 -0.40 9.97 -3.86
N THR A 45 -0.97 9.25 -4.80
CA THR A 45 -1.87 9.81 -5.83
C THR A 45 -3.32 9.71 -5.42
N ARG A 46 -3.66 8.68 -4.64
CA ARG A 46 -5.03 8.40 -4.22
C ARG A 46 -5.06 7.55 -2.94
N ALA A 47 -6.10 7.71 -2.14
CA ALA A 47 -6.39 6.85 -1.00
C ALA A 47 -7.90 6.59 -0.90
N PHE A 48 -8.28 5.36 -0.56
CA PHE A 48 -9.68 4.92 -0.44
C PHE A 48 -9.78 3.70 0.47
N ASP A 49 -10.99 3.41 0.96
CA ASP A 49 -11.27 2.20 1.73
C ASP A 49 -12.40 1.38 1.12
N ASP A 50 -12.48 0.10 1.49
CA ASP A 50 -13.60 -0.80 1.18
C ASP A 50 -14.53 -1.03 2.39
N GLY A 51 -14.40 -0.22 3.44
CA GLY A 51 -15.06 -0.39 4.73
C GLY A 51 -14.36 -1.33 5.71
N SER A 52 -13.28 -2.00 5.32
CA SER A 52 -12.45 -2.83 6.21
C SER A 52 -10.95 -2.53 6.09
N LYS A 53 -10.48 -2.28 4.87
CA LYS A 53 -9.08 -2.03 4.53
C LYS A 53 -8.94 -0.66 3.87
N VAL A 54 -7.79 -0.05 4.09
CA VAL A 54 -7.40 1.18 3.40
C VAL A 54 -6.35 0.86 2.35
N TYR A 55 -6.56 1.41 1.15
CA TYR A 55 -5.70 1.30 0.00
C TYR A 55 -5.10 2.68 -0.29
N ILE A 56 -3.77 2.74 -0.33
CA ILE A 56 -3.03 3.96 -0.64
C ILE A 56 -2.28 3.70 -1.94
N GLU A 57 -2.65 4.43 -2.99
CA GLU A 57 -2.05 4.32 -4.31
C GLU A 57 -0.88 5.28 -4.46
N PHE A 58 0.24 4.74 -4.91
CA PHE A 58 1.46 5.47 -5.17
C PHE A 58 1.74 5.59 -6.68
N PRO A 59 2.59 6.55 -7.08
CA PRO A 59 3.19 6.54 -8.41
C PRO A 59 3.97 5.23 -8.61
N ARG A 60 4.02 4.75 -9.86
CA ARG A 60 4.72 3.48 -10.19
C ARG A 60 6.20 3.44 -9.78
N ARG A 61 6.83 4.60 -9.53
CA ARG A 61 8.25 4.76 -9.21
C ARG A 61 8.60 4.65 -7.72
N ILE A 62 7.70 4.12 -6.87
CA ILE A 62 8.04 3.93 -5.45
C ILE A 62 9.16 2.88 -5.26
N ASP A 63 9.35 2.01 -6.23
CA ASP A 63 10.27 0.87 -6.26
C ASP A 63 11.76 1.24 -6.27
N GLN A 64 12.10 2.49 -6.59
CA GLN A 64 13.50 2.97 -6.62
C GLN A 64 13.97 3.60 -5.31
N GLY A 65 13.10 3.74 -4.30
CA GLY A 65 13.41 4.32 -2.99
C GLY A 65 13.00 3.41 -1.84
N GLU A 66 13.44 3.75 -0.62
CA GLU A 66 12.96 3.06 0.59
C GLU A 66 11.48 3.39 0.81
N ALA A 67 10.67 2.35 0.96
CA ALA A 67 9.26 2.42 1.28
C ALA A 67 9.03 3.28 2.55
N PRO A 68 8.35 4.44 2.47
CA PRO A 68 8.18 5.28 3.64
C PRO A 68 7.35 4.55 4.71
N PRO A 69 7.77 4.52 5.98
CA PRO A 69 6.94 4.03 7.07
C PRO A 69 5.63 4.81 7.17
N LEU A 70 4.54 4.08 7.43
CA LEU A 70 3.19 4.60 7.57
C LEU A 70 2.80 4.63 9.06
N PHE A 71 2.43 5.81 9.54
CA PHE A 71 1.96 6.03 10.90
C PHE A 71 0.48 6.38 10.89
N ILE A 72 -0.34 5.73 11.71
CA ILE A 72 -1.72 6.17 11.94
C ILE A 72 -1.71 7.23 13.04
N VAL A 73 -2.44 8.32 12.82
CA VAL A 73 -2.61 9.38 13.82
C VAL A 73 -3.88 9.09 14.62
N GLY A 74 -3.71 8.89 15.92
CA GLY A 74 -4.79 8.70 16.90
C GLY A 74 -5.52 10.00 17.21
N ALA A 75 -6.70 9.89 17.83
CA ALA A 75 -7.51 11.06 18.22
C ALA A 75 -6.82 11.97 19.27
N ASP A 76 -5.88 11.40 20.02
CA ASP A 76 -5.03 12.07 21.00
C ASP A 76 -3.75 12.70 20.37
N GLY A 77 -3.59 12.60 19.05
CA GLY A 77 -2.40 13.04 18.33
C GLY A 77 -1.22 12.07 18.42
N SER A 78 -1.40 10.89 19.03
CA SER A 78 -0.37 9.84 19.01
C SER A 78 -0.14 9.33 17.58
N SER A 79 1.09 8.92 17.28
CA SER A 79 1.45 8.31 16.00
C SER A 79 1.85 6.86 16.22
N GLU A 80 1.10 5.93 15.62
CA GLU A 80 1.36 4.48 15.71
C GLU A 80 1.90 3.96 14.39
N LEU A 81 3.09 3.36 14.39
CA LEU A 81 3.61 2.66 13.21
C LEU A 81 2.75 1.43 12.94
N VAL A 82 2.24 1.30 11.72
CA VAL A 82 1.39 0.17 11.35
C VAL A 82 2.05 -0.75 10.34
N ASN A 83 1.73 -2.03 10.48
CA ASN A 83 2.02 -3.01 9.44
C ASN A 83 1.12 -2.77 8.23
N TYR A 84 1.72 -2.80 7.06
CA TYR A 84 1.05 -2.69 5.77
C TYR A 84 1.56 -3.78 4.83
N ARG A 85 0.79 -4.05 3.77
CA ARG A 85 1.18 -4.95 2.69
C ARG A 85 1.35 -4.17 1.41
N VAL A 86 2.40 -4.48 0.65
CA VAL A 86 2.63 -3.89 -0.67
C VAL A 86 2.10 -4.83 -1.76
N ARG A 87 1.33 -4.28 -2.70
CA ARG A 87 0.81 -4.98 -3.89
C ARG A 87 0.82 -4.04 -5.08
N GLY A 88 1.74 -4.27 -6.02
CA GLY A 88 1.98 -3.32 -7.12
C GLY A 88 2.37 -1.95 -6.57
N ASN A 89 1.64 -0.91 -6.97
CA ASN A 89 1.82 0.46 -6.47
C ASN A 89 0.90 0.80 -5.27
N TYR A 90 0.33 -0.20 -4.59
CA TYR A 90 -0.57 0.02 -3.45
C TYR A 90 0.06 -0.40 -2.13
N TYR A 91 -0.13 0.42 -1.11
CA TYR A 91 -0.10 -0.03 0.27
C TYR A 91 -1.51 -0.41 0.72
N ILE A 92 -1.60 -1.54 1.41
CA ILE A 92 -2.85 -2.08 1.94
C ILE A 92 -2.71 -2.19 3.44
N VAL A 93 -3.56 -1.45 4.15
CA VAL A 93 -3.66 -1.46 5.61
C VAL A 93 -4.92 -2.22 5.99
N ASP A 94 -4.79 -3.23 6.84
CA ASP A 94 -5.90 -4.11 7.24
C ASP A 94 -6.77 -3.52 8.38
N ARG A 95 -6.76 -2.20 8.54
CA ARG A 95 -7.60 -1.45 9.48
C ARG A 95 -7.97 -0.08 8.91
N LEU A 96 -9.14 0.43 9.30
CA LEU A 96 -9.54 1.80 9.04
C LEU A 96 -8.81 2.77 9.98
N PHE A 97 -8.63 4.00 9.50
CA PHE A 97 -8.11 5.12 10.29
C PHE A 97 -8.68 6.45 9.80
N ALA A 98 -8.67 7.45 10.68
CA ALA A 98 -9.09 8.81 10.36
C ALA A 98 -7.99 9.57 9.60
N ALA A 99 -6.74 9.46 10.07
CA ALA A 99 -5.58 10.09 9.46
C ALA A 99 -4.36 9.17 9.55
N ALA A 100 -3.47 9.29 8.56
CA ALA A 100 -2.18 8.64 8.56
C ALA A 100 -1.13 9.55 7.92
N GLU A 101 0.12 9.36 8.34
CA GLU A 101 1.27 10.10 7.88
C GLU A 101 2.30 9.14 7.28
N LEU A 102 2.88 9.57 6.17
CA LEU A 102 4.03 8.93 5.55
C LEU A 102 5.26 9.79 5.84
N ARG A 103 6.28 9.19 6.44
CA ARG A 103 7.52 9.89 6.77
C ARG A 103 8.67 9.20 6.07
N LEU A 104 9.55 9.96 5.43
CA LEU A 104 10.84 9.46 4.96
C LEU A 104 11.91 10.09 5.85
N GLY A 105 12.74 9.27 6.50
CA GLY A 105 13.79 9.78 7.38
C GLY A 105 14.75 10.66 6.60
N THR A 106 14.76 11.96 6.88
CA THR A 106 15.91 12.80 6.54
C THR A 106 16.99 12.46 7.56
N LYS A 107 18.03 11.76 7.10
CA LYS A 107 19.29 11.68 7.85
C LYS A 107 19.86 13.07 8.09
#